data_AF-A0AAV2ZI55-F1
#
_entry.id   AF-A0AAV2ZI55-F1
#
_cell.length_a   1.000
_cell.length_b   1.000
_cell.length_c   1.000
_cell.angle_alpha   90.00
_cell.angle_beta   90.00
_cell.angle_gamma   90.00
#
_symmetry.space_group_name_H-M   'P 1'
#
loop_
_entity.id
_entity.type
_entity.pdbx_description
1 polymer ?
#
loop_
_entity_poly.entity_id
_entity_poly.type
_entity_poly.pdbx_seq_one_letter_code
_entity_poly.pdbx_strand_id
1 'polypeptide(L)'
;MAGVQGDSHEVLIVLTQIDEHRICYQKLSVPLLDVFLRSLVGASIRTEEKEDKCWEKIEVSSNPHRANKLTDGNPKSYWESSGSTGSHYINISMHRGVVIR
;
A
#
# COMPACT_ATOMS: atom_id res chain seq x y z
N MET A 1 -4.48 -33.17 47.98
CA MET A 1 -3.45 -32.10 48.10
C MET A 1 -2.46 -32.28 46.96
N ALA A 2 -1.97 -31.14 46.44
CA ALA A 2 -1.06 -30.94 45.29
C ALA A 2 -1.70 -31.23 43.92
N GLY A 3 -1.90 -30.30 42.98
CA GLY A 3 -1.32 -28.96 42.81
C GLY A 3 -0.65 -28.90 41.45
N VAL A 4 -1.41 -28.60 40.38
CA VAL A 4 -0.87 -28.26 39.05
C VAL A 4 -1.27 -26.82 38.76
N GLN A 5 -0.56 -25.90 39.40
CA GLN A 5 -0.70 -24.45 39.21
C GLN A 5 0.66 -23.91 38.80
N GLY A 6 1.07 -24.24 37.58
CA GLY A 6 2.27 -23.69 36.95
C GLY A 6 2.08 -23.83 35.46
N ASP A 7 1.58 -22.77 34.81
CA ASP A 7 1.81 -22.52 33.38
C ASP A 7 1.14 -21.25 32.83
N SER A 8 0.23 -20.57 33.53
CA SER A 8 -0.36 -19.33 32.99
C SER A 8 0.54 -18.10 33.10
N HIS A 9 1.41 -18.04 34.13
CA HIS A 9 2.30 -16.90 34.32
C HIS A 9 3.46 -16.87 33.32
N GLU A 10 4.04 -18.03 32.98
CA GLU A 10 5.12 -18.09 32.00
C GLU A 10 4.62 -17.74 30.60
N VAL A 11 3.44 -18.24 30.22
CA VAL A 11 2.78 -17.87 28.95
C VAL A 11 2.51 -16.37 28.90
N LEU A 12 2.04 -15.76 29.99
CA LEU A 12 1.79 -14.31 30.03
C LEU A 12 3.09 -13.50 29.90
N ILE A 13 4.18 -13.96 30.51
CA ILE A 13 5.50 -13.31 30.39
C ILE A 13 6.00 -13.36 28.95
N VAL A 14 5.89 -14.51 28.29
CA VAL A 14 6.31 -14.68 26.89
C VAL A 14 5.47 -13.81 25.96
N LEU A 15 4.15 -13.76 26.15
CA LEU A 15 3.27 -12.91 25.35
C LEU A 15 3.56 -11.42 25.56
N THR A 16 3.85 -11.02 26.81
CA THR A 16 4.22 -9.64 27.12
C THR A 16 5.54 -9.25 26.45
N GLN A 17 6.54 -10.13 26.45
CA GLN A 17 7.81 -9.91 25.75
C GLN A 17 7.64 -9.83 24.23
N ILE A 18 6.75 -10.64 23.65
CA ILE A 18 6.43 -10.59 22.21
C ILE A 18 5.79 -9.24 21.88
N ASP A 19 4.81 -8.79 22.66
CA ASP A 19 4.13 -7.52 22.42
C ASP A 19 5.08 -6.33 22.64
N GLU A 20 5.93 -6.34 23.65
CA GLU A 20 6.99 -5.33 23.85
C GLU A 20 7.97 -5.30 22.67
N HIS A 21 8.38 -6.46 22.16
CA HIS A 21 9.25 -6.57 20.99
C HIS A 21 8.57 -6.05 19.71
N ARG A 22 7.25 -6.21 19.59
CA ARG A 22 6.45 -5.66 18.46
C ARG A 22 6.29 -4.14 18.56
N ILE A 23 6.19 -3.59 19.77
CA ILE A 23 6.06 -2.15 20.03
C ILE A 23 7.40 -1.43 19.80
N CYS A 24 8.54 -2.06 20.11
CA CYS A 24 9.87 -1.44 19.99
C CYS A 24 10.49 -1.44 18.58
N TYR A 25 9.86 -2.02 17.55
CA TYR A 25 10.39 -2.06 16.17
C TYR A 25 11.88 -2.45 16.07
N GLN A 26 12.41 -3.27 16.98
CA GLN A 26 13.73 -3.84 16.77
C GLN A 26 13.62 -4.86 15.64
N LYS A 27 14.32 -4.58 14.54
CA LYS A 27 14.37 -5.44 13.36
C LYS A 27 14.82 -6.83 13.80
N LEU A 28 13.90 -7.80 13.83
CA LEU A 28 14.21 -9.21 14.05
C LEU A 28 15.25 -9.61 13.00
N SER A 29 16.50 -9.78 13.44
CA SER A 29 17.59 -10.26 12.58
C SER A 29 17.44 -11.77 12.42
N VAL A 30 16.51 -12.19 11.56
CA VAL A 30 16.41 -13.59 11.15
C VAL A 30 17.52 -13.85 10.12
N PRO A 31 18.53 -14.68 10.43
CA PRO A 31 19.56 -15.03 9.46
C PRO A 31 18.91 -15.64 8.22
N LEU A 32 19.43 -15.34 7.04
CA LEU A 32 18.91 -15.78 5.74
C LEU A 32 17.59 -15.15 5.27
N LEU A 33 16.82 -14.46 6.11
CA LEU A 33 15.61 -13.76 5.66
C LEU A 33 15.94 -12.72 4.57
N ASP A 34 17.04 -11.98 4.75
CA ASP A 34 17.51 -11.02 3.76
C ASP A 34 17.90 -11.68 2.42
N VAL A 35 18.48 -12.88 2.46
CA VAL A 35 18.81 -13.66 1.25
C VAL A 35 17.55 -14.16 0.55
N PHE A 36 16.58 -14.65 1.32
CA PHE A 36 15.28 -15.08 0.81
C PHE A 36 14.50 -13.93 0.17
N LEU A 37 14.47 -12.76 0.82
CA LEU A 37 13.81 -11.56 0.29
C LEU A 37 14.49 -11.09 -1.01
N ARG A 38 15.83 -11.09 -1.09
CA ARG A 38 16.54 -10.75 -2.33
C ARG A 38 16.25 -11.74 -3.46
N SER A 39 16.11 -13.02 -3.15
CA SER A 39 15.73 -14.05 -4.13
C SER A 39 14.32 -13.83 -4.67
N LEU A 40 13.38 -13.44 -3.81
CA LEU A 40 12.01 -13.10 -4.22
C LEU A 40 11.96 -11.82 -5.06
N VAL A 41 12.72 -10.81 -4.67
CA VAL A 41 12.83 -9.54 -5.40
C VAL A 41 13.48 -9.77 -6.77
N GLY A 42 14.51 -10.62 -6.88
CA GLY A 42 15.12 -10.99 -8.16
C GLY A 42 14.18 -11.75 -9.10
N ALA A 43 13.19 -12.48 -8.58
CA ALA A 43 12.16 -13.13 -9.38
C ALA A 43 11.02 -12.18 -9.79
N SER A 44 10.84 -11.06 -9.09
CA SER A 44 9.71 -10.13 -9.30
C SER A 44 10.09 -8.78 -9.93
N ILE A 45 11.35 -8.54 -10.29
CA ILE A 45 11.74 -7.30 -10.97
C ILE A 45 11.43 -7.39 -12.46
N ARG A 46 10.17 -7.09 -12.80
CA ARG A 46 9.85 -6.27 -13.97
C ARG A 46 9.69 -4.83 -13.49
N THR A 47 10.81 -4.18 -13.15
CA THR A 47 10.80 -2.72 -13.01
C THR A 47 10.79 -2.13 -14.41
N GLU A 48 9.59 -2.01 -14.99
CA GLU A 48 9.28 -0.77 -15.66
C GLU A 48 9.07 0.24 -14.52
N GLU A 49 9.92 1.25 -14.41
CA GLU A 49 9.69 2.43 -13.57
C GLU A 49 8.47 3.21 -14.08
N LYS A 50 7.29 2.61 -14.01
CA LYS A 50 6.05 3.35 -13.91
C LYS A 50 5.94 3.69 -12.44
N GLU A 51 5.74 4.97 -12.13
CA GLU A 51 5.21 5.42 -10.84
C GLU A 51 4.23 4.37 -10.30
N ASP A 52 4.25 4.11 -8.98
CA ASP A 52 3.31 3.19 -8.29
C ASP A 52 1.87 3.68 -8.43
N LYS A 53 1.36 3.56 -9.65
CA LYS A 53 0.13 4.11 -10.14
C LYS A 53 -0.92 3.07 -9.82
N CYS A 54 -1.78 3.38 -8.85
CA CYS A 54 -2.83 2.45 -8.43
C CYS A 54 -4.03 2.40 -9.39
N TRP A 55 -3.98 3.12 -10.52
CA TRP A 55 -5.06 3.19 -11.51
C TRP A 55 -4.61 2.81 -12.93
N GLU A 56 -5.48 2.08 -13.62
CA GLU A 56 -5.33 1.63 -15.00
C GLU A 56 -5.52 2.79 -15.97
N LYS A 57 -6.65 3.49 -15.86
CA LYS A 57 -7.10 4.49 -16.83
C LYS A 57 -7.79 5.66 -16.15
N ILE A 58 -7.64 6.85 -16.75
CA ILE A 58 -8.45 8.02 -16.45
C ILE A 58 -9.20 8.42 -17.72
N GLU A 59 -10.50 8.65 -17.59
CA GLU A 59 -11.36 9.18 -18.64
C GLU A 59 -12.07 10.43 -18.13
N VAL A 60 -12.25 11.39 -19.01
CA VAL A 60 -12.89 12.67 -18.70
C VAL A 60 -13.95 12.99 -19.74
N SER A 61 -15.03 13.64 -19.29
CA SER A 61 -16.16 14.03 -20.14
C SER A 61 -15.80 14.96 -21.30
N SER A 62 -14.80 15.80 -21.14
CA SER A 62 -14.34 16.74 -22.16
C SER A 62 -12.84 17.01 -22.02
N ASN A 63 -12.26 17.68 -23.00
CA ASN A 63 -10.84 18.04 -22.99
C ASN A 63 -9.88 16.86 -22.67
N PRO A 64 -10.02 15.68 -23.33
CA PRO A 64 -9.23 14.48 -22.99
C PRO A 64 -7.73 14.67 -23.17
N HIS A 65 -7.32 15.55 -24.08
CA HIS A 65 -5.93 15.97 -24.28
C HIS A 65 -5.28 16.62 -23.04
N ARG A 66 -6.08 17.13 -22.09
CA ARG A 66 -5.59 17.67 -20.81
C ARG A 66 -5.82 16.74 -19.62
N ALA A 67 -6.33 15.52 -19.83
CA ALA A 67 -6.64 14.59 -18.73
C ALA A 67 -5.40 14.24 -17.89
N ASN A 68 -4.21 14.23 -18.50
CA ASN A 68 -2.95 13.99 -17.79
C ASN A 68 -2.64 15.03 -16.70
N LYS A 69 -3.24 16.23 -16.77
CA LYS A 69 -3.08 17.29 -15.76
C LYS A 69 -3.73 16.96 -14.42
N LEU A 70 -4.59 15.95 -14.36
CA LEU A 70 -5.15 15.47 -13.10
C LEU A 70 -4.12 14.72 -12.24
N THR A 71 -3.05 14.18 -12.85
CA THR A 71 -2.10 13.31 -12.17
C THR A 71 -0.64 13.62 -12.50
N ASP A 72 -0.34 14.81 -13.05
CA ASP A 72 1.04 15.18 -13.45
C ASP A 72 1.89 15.69 -12.28
N GLY A 73 1.39 15.61 -11.05
CA GLY A 73 2.09 16.03 -9.83
C GLY A 73 2.33 17.54 -9.73
N ASN A 74 1.93 18.34 -10.71
CA ASN A 74 2.16 19.77 -10.73
C ASN A 74 0.94 20.52 -10.15
N PRO A 75 1.06 21.15 -8.96
CA PRO A 75 -0.07 21.82 -8.31
C PRO A 75 -0.55 23.09 -9.04
N LYS A 76 0.20 23.57 -10.03
CA LYS A 76 -0.21 24.72 -10.88
C LYS A 76 -0.95 24.29 -12.15
N SER A 77 -1.00 22.98 -12.40
CA SER A 77 -1.67 22.40 -13.55
C SER A 77 -3.09 21.98 -13.16
N TYR A 78 -4.01 21.97 -14.12
CA TYR A 78 -5.38 21.52 -13.93
C TYR A 78 -5.98 20.97 -15.21
N TRP A 79 -6.97 20.10 -15.07
CA TRP A 79 -7.95 19.81 -16.12
C TRP A 79 -9.18 20.69 -15.88
N GLU A 80 -9.76 21.21 -16.95
CA GLU A 80 -10.95 22.06 -16.90
C GLU A 80 -12.02 21.43 -17.79
N SER A 81 -13.23 21.28 -17.26
CA SER A 81 -14.37 20.75 -18.02
C SER A 81 -14.94 21.79 -18.98
N SER A 82 -15.73 21.35 -19.96
CA SER A 82 -16.45 22.21 -20.90
C SER A 82 -17.79 21.59 -21.25
N GLY A 83 -18.84 22.41 -21.36
CA GLY A 83 -20.22 21.98 -21.61
C GLY A 83 -21.21 22.53 -20.57
N SER A 84 -22.38 21.89 -20.46
CA SER A 84 -23.44 22.28 -19.55
C SER A 84 -23.16 21.89 -18.10
N THR A 85 -23.63 22.70 -17.15
CA THR A 85 -23.57 22.36 -15.72
C THR A 85 -24.23 21.00 -15.45
N GLY A 86 -23.53 20.13 -14.72
CA GLY A 86 -24.02 18.80 -14.32
C GLY A 86 -23.73 17.67 -15.31
N SER A 87 -23.13 17.95 -16.48
CA SER A 87 -22.79 16.90 -17.46
C SER A 87 -21.33 16.44 -17.41
N HIS A 88 -20.54 16.90 -16.45
CA HIS A 88 -19.11 16.62 -16.38
C HIS A 88 -18.81 15.43 -15.48
N TYR A 89 -17.86 14.60 -15.92
CA TYR A 89 -17.38 13.45 -15.16
C TYR A 89 -15.86 13.27 -15.30
N ILE A 90 -15.30 12.60 -14.29
CA ILE A 90 -13.98 12.00 -14.26
C ILE A 90 -14.18 10.54 -13.83
N ASN A 91 -13.81 9.59 -14.69
CA ASN A 91 -13.83 8.17 -14.38
C ASN A 91 -12.40 7.68 -14.16
N ILE A 92 -12.17 6.98 -13.05
CA ILE A 92 -10.88 6.37 -12.73
C ILE A 92 -11.09 4.87 -12.62
N SER A 93 -10.44 4.11 -13.50
CA SER A 93 -10.41 2.64 -13.43
C SER A 93 -9.24 2.22 -12.55
N MET A 94 -9.52 1.66 -11.38
CA MET A 94 -8.49 1.24 -10.42
C MET A 94 -7.95 -0.15 -10.76
N HIS A 95 -6.68 -0.41 -10.43
CA HIS A 95 -6.18 -1.78 -10.45
C HIS A 95 -6.96 -2.65 -9.46
N ARG A 96 -7.16 -3.92 -9.82
CA ARG A 96 -7.83 -4.89 -8.94
C ARG A 96 -7.09 -5.00 -7.61
N GLY A 97 -7.84 -4.89 -6.50
CA GLY A 97 -7.30 -5.04 -5.15
C GLY A 97 -6.83 -3.74 -4.49
N VAL A 98 -6.92 -2.59 -5.17
CA VAL A 98 -6.67 -1.29 -4.54
C VAL A 98 -7.80 -0.94 -3.57
N VAL A 99 -7.42 -0.56 -2.35
CA VAL A 99 -8.35 -0.11 -1.30
C VAL A 99 -8.39 1.42 -1.33
N ILE A 100 -9.57 1.99 -1.58
CA ILE A 100 -9.84 3.43 -1.46
C ILE A 100 -10.27 3.70 -0.01
N ARG A 101 -9.63 4.66 0.65
CA ARG A 101 -9.89 5.04 2.05
C ARG A 101 -10.25 6.51 2.15
#